data_AF-A0A835N1I6-F1
#
_entry.id   AF-A0A835N1I6-F1
#
_cell.length_a   1.000
_cell.length_b   1.000
_cell.length_c   1.000
_cell.angle_alpha   90.00
_cell.angle_beta   90.00
_cell.angle_gamma   90.00
#
_symmetry.space_group_name_H-M   'P 1'
#
loop_
_entity.id
_entity.type
_entity.pdbx_description
1 polymer ?
#
loop_
_entity_poly.entity_id
_entity_poly.type
_entity_poly.pdbx_seq_one_letter_code
_entity_poly.pdbx_strand_id
1 'polypeptide(L)'
;MDTNNWRPTAPGGEPVMDMGDWRTQLQPDLRKRIVNKVLDTLKRHLPFSGEEGLQELKKIAVRFEEKIYTAATNQSDYLRKISLKMLTLETKSQNTIPTANVNKPLDPGGNNAAKH
;
A
#
# COMPACT_ATOMS: atom_id res chain seq x y z
N MET A 1 7.95 21.79 -60.52
CA MET A 1 7.07 20.65 -60.81
C MET A 1 6.62 20.11 -59.47
N ASP A 2 5.49 20.61 -59.03
CA ASP A 2 4.77 20.16 -57.84
C ASP A 2 3.91 19.00 -58.29
N THR A 3 4.07 17.82 -57.67
CA THR A 3 3.09 16.75 -57.84
C THR A 3 3.02 15.94 -56.56
N ASN A 4 1.90 16.13 -55.87
CA ASN A 4 1.36 15.35 -54.77
C ASN A 4 1.32 13.85 -55.08
N ASN A 5 0.84 13.08 -54.08
CA ASN A 5 0.42 11.67 -54.08
C ASN A 5 1.52 10.67 -53.66
N TRP A 6 1.41 9.86 -52.60
CA TRP A 6 0.26 9.35 -51.85
C TRP A 6 0.78 8.94 -50.45
N ARG A 7 0.01 9.21 -49.39
CA ARG A 7 0.15 8.47 -48.13
C ARG A 7 -0.58 7.12 -48.28
N PRO A 8 0.08 5.97 -48.09
CA PRO A 8 -0.61 4.81 -47.56
C PRO A 8 -0.77 5.03 -46.07
N THR A 9 -2.01 5.33 -45.69
CA THR A 9 -2.53 5.11 -44.34
C THR A 9 -2.25 3.66 -43.96
N ALA A 10 -1.27 3.45 -43.09
CA ALA A 10 -1.21 2.26 -42.26
C ALA A 10 -1.19 2.75 -40.82
N PRO A 11 -2.32 2.74 -40.10
CA PRO A 11 -2.28 2.35 -38.71
C PRO A 11 -1.87 0.87 -38.72
N GLY A 12 -0.57 0.64 -38.94
CA GLY A 12 0.10 -0.53 -38.39
C GLY A 12 0.07 -0.33 -36.89
N GLY A 13 -1.13 -0.44 -36.31
CA GLY A 13 -1.28 -0.89 -34.95
C GLY A 13 -0.53 -2.19 -34.95
N GLU A 14 0.71 -2.11 -34.50
CA GLU A 14 1.47 -3.30 -34.15
C GLU A 14 0.48 -4.19 -33.42
N PRO A 15 0.41 -5.49 -33.72
CA PRO A 15 -0.08 -6.38 -32.70
C PRO A 15 0.89 -6.14 -31.56
N VAL A 16 0.51 -5.25 -30.63
CA VAL A 16 0.94 -5.31 -29.24
C VAL A 16 0.69 -6.76 -28.97
N MET A 17 1.75 -7.57 -29.06
CA MET A 17 1.66 -9.00 -28.88
C MET A 17 0.87 -9.12 -27.61
N ASP A 18 -0.36 -9.64 -27.74
CA ASP A 18 -1.29 -9.73 -26.64
C ASP A 18 -0.57 -10.67 -25.68
N MET A 19 0.20 -10.06 -24.79
CA MET A 19 1.02 -10.73 -23.80
C MET A 19 -0.04 -11.22 -22.84
N GLY A 20 -0.60 -12.38 -23.20
CA GLY A 20 -1.97 -12.76 -22.88
C GLY A 20 -2.32 -12.36 -21.47
N ASP A 21 -3.47 -11.67 -21.33
CA ASP A 21 -3.95 -11.00 -20.11
C ASP A 21 -3.19 -11.52 -18.88
N TRP A 22 -2.25 -10.74 -18.35
CA TRP A 22 -1.25 -11.15 -17.34
C TRP A 22 -1.86 -11.83 -16.10
N ARG A 23 -3.16 -11.62 -15.91
CA ARG A 23 -4.05 -12.25 -14.95
C ARG A 23 -4.21 -13.75 -15.15
N THR A 24 -4.21 -14.22 -16.39
CA THR A 24 -4.27 -15.64 -16.78
C THR A 24 -2.98 -16.38 -16.44
N GLN A 25 -1.85 -15.66 -16.42
CA GLN A 25 -0.53 -16.18 -16.06
C GLN A 25 -0.27 -16.08 -14.54
N LEU A 26 -1.06 -15.25 -13.85
CA LEU A 26 -0.92 -15.04 -12.42
C LEU A 26 -1.46 -16.26 -11.66
N GLN A 27 -0.59 -16.96 -10.94
CA GLN A 27 -1.02 -18.08 -10.12
C GLN A 27 -2.07 -17.61 -9.08
N PRO A 28 -3.22 -18.29 -8.94
CA PRO A 28 -4.24 -17.92 -7.96
C PRO A 28 -3.70 -17.96 -6.51
N ASP A 29 -2.70 -18.82 -6.27
CA ASP A 29 -2.01 -18.90 -4.99
C ASP A 29 -1.26 -17.61 -4.65
N LEU A 30 -0.67 -16.93 -5.64
CA LEU A 30 0.04 -15.66 -5.45
C LEU A 30 -0.93 -14.57 -4.95
N ARG A 31 -2.11 -14.46 -5.55
CA ARG A 31 -3.13 -13.48 -5.10
C ARG A 31 -3.55 -13.76 -3.66
N LYS A 32 -3.81 -15.03 -3.34
CA LYS A 32 -4.17 -15.44 -1.98
C LYS A 32 -3.06 -15.10 -0.97
N ARG A 33 -1.79 -15.34 -1.31
CA ARG A 33 -0.63 -14.99 -0.47
C ARG A 33 -0.52 -13.48 -0.26
N ILE A 34 -0.78 -12.68 -1.28
CA ILE A 34 -0.80 -11.21 -1.18
C ILE A 34 -1.92 -10.75 -0.24
N VAL A 35 -3.16 -11.22 -0.42
CA VAL A 35 -4.28 -10.89 0.47
C VAL A 35 -3.98 -11.28 1.92
N ASN A 36 -3.41 -12.46 2.15
CA ASN A 36 -3.01 -12.90 3.49
C ASN A 36 -1.94 -12.00 4.11
N LYS A 37 -0.93 -11.56 3.34
CA LYS A 37 0.07 -10.60 3.80
C LYS A 37 -0.54 -9.25 4.17
N VAL A 38 -1.47 -8.74 3.34
CA VAL A 38 -2.19 -7.49 3.62
C VAL A 38 -3.00 -7.63 4.91
N LEU A 39 -3.76 -8.72 5.05
CA LEU A 39 -4.54 -9.00 6.26
C LEU A 39 -3.68 -9.08 7.52
N ASP A 40 -2.55 -9.79 7.46
CA ASP A 40 -1.59 -9.91 8.56
C ASP A 40 -1.00 -8.54 8.97
N THR A 41 -0.70 -7.70 7.98
CA THR A 41 -0.25 -6.31 8.22
C THR A 41 -1.34 -5.49 8.88
N LEU A 42 -2.59 -5.56 8.39
CA LEU A 42 -3.72 -4.86 9.00
C LEU A 42 -3.94 -5.29 10.46
N LYS A 43 -3.87 -6.59 10.76
CA LYS A 43 -4.01 -7.13 12.13
C LYS A 43 -2.93 -6.62 13.09
N ARG A 44 -1.70 -6.45 12.60
CA ARG A 44 -0.58 -5.93 13.41
C ARG A 44 -0.72 -4.44 13.74
N HIS A 45 -1.46 -3.69 12.93
CA HIS A 45 -1.44 -2.24 12.97
C HIS A 45 -2.77 -1.58 13.34
N LEU A 46 -3.89 -2.31 13.21
CA LEU A 46 -5.21 -1.80 13.52
C LEU A 46 -5.79 -2.55 14.72
N PRO A 47 -6.23 -1.85 15.77
CA PRO A 47 -7.07 -2.47 16.78
C PRO A 47 -8.39 -2.90 16.12
N PHE A 48 -8.81 -4.15 16.35
CA PHE A 48 -10.08 -4.67 15.89
C PHE A 48 -10.73 -5.47 17.02
N SER A 49 -12.06 -5.46 17.07
CA SER A 49 -12.84 -6.13 18.12
C SER A 49 -13.52 -7.37 17.57
N GLY A 50 -13.29 -8.52 18.23
CA GLY A 50 -14.01 -9.76 17.97
C GLY A 50 -13.90 -10.29 16.54
N GLU A 51 -14.83 -11.18 16.18
CA GLU A 51 -14.88 -11.81 14.87
C GLU A 51 -15.35 -10.84 13.77
N GLU A 52 -16.23 -9.90 14.09
CA GLU A 52 -16.71 -8.89 13.16
C GLU A 52 -15.58 -7.99 12.66
N GLY A 53 -14.73 -7.49 13.56
CA GLY A 53 -13.55 -6.70 13.18
C GLY A 53 -12.61 -7.49 12.27
N LEU A 54 -12.41 -8.78 12.56
CA LEU A 54 -11.59 -9.66 11.72
C LEU A 54 -12.17 -9.83 10.31
N GLN A 55 -13.50 -9.97 10.19
CA GLN A 55 -14.17 -10.06 8.89
C GLN A 55 -14.03 -8.76 8.09
N GLU A 56 -14.12 -7.60 8.74
CA GLU A 56 -13.89 -6.31 8.10
C GLU A 56 -12.45 -6.17 7.59
N LEU A 57 -11.45 -6.56 8.38
CA LEU A 57 -10.05 -6.57 7.93
C LEU A 57 -9.84 -7.46 6.70
N LYS A 58 -10.51 -8.63 6.66
CA LYS A 58 -10.46 -9.53 5.51
C LYS A 58 -11.09 -8.90 4.26
N LYS A 59 -12.24 -8.23 4.39
CA LYS A 59 -12.87 -7.48 3.30
C LYS A 59 -11.96 -6.35 2.80
N ILE A 60 -11.31 -5.62 3.72
CA ILE A 60 -10.36 -4.57 3.37
C ILE A 60 -9.16 -5.14 2.61
N ALA A 61 -8.59 -6.27 3.06
CA ALA A 61 -7.46 -6.91 2.40
C ALA A 61 -7.78 -7.34 0.96
N VAL A 62 -8.96 -7.94 0.74
CA VAL A 62 -9.43 -8.32 -0.60
C VAL A 62 -9.64 -7.09 -1.47
N ARG A 63 -10.37 -6.07 -0.98
CA ARG A 63 -10.61 -4.82 -1.73
C ARG A 63 -9.32 -4.09 -2.07
N PHE A 64 -8.35 -4.10 -1.17
CA PHE A 64 -7.04 -3.49 -1.39
C PHE A 64 -6.32 -4.14 -2.57
N GLU A 65 -6.23 -5.47 -2.56
CA GLU A 65 -5.58 -6.22 -3.63
C GLU A 65 -6.34 -6.08 -4.96
N GLU A 66 -7.66 -6.19 -4.94
CA GLU A 66 -8.53 -6.08 -6.12
C GLU A 66 -8.39 -4.73 -6.83
N LYS A 67 -8.29 -3.63 -6.07
CA LYS A 67 -8.07 -2.30 -6.63
C LYS A 67 -6.72 -2.19 -7.37
N ILE A 68 -5.69 -2.89 -6.91
CA ILE A 68 -4.40 -2.92 -7.61
C ILE A 68 -4.45 -3.88 -8.80
N TYR A 69 -5.11 -5.02 -8.65
CA TYR A 69 -5.30 -6.00 -9.72
C TYR A 69 -6.03 -5.43 -10.93
N THR A 70 -7.02 -4.58 -10.71
CA THR A 70 -7.75 -3.89 -11.77
C THR A 70 -6.95 -2.73 -12.38
N ALA A 71 -6.19 -1.99 -11.56
CA ALA A 71 -5.38 -0.86 -12.01
C ALA A 71 -4.06 -1.24 -12.71
N ALA A 72 -3.55 -2.46 -12.50
CA ALA A 72 -2.27 -2.89 -13.05
C ALA A 72 -2.38 -3.33 -14.50
N THR A 73 -1.38 -2.96 -15.30
CA THR A 73 -1.30 -3.28 -16.73
C THR A 73 -0.48 -4.54 -17.03
N ASN A 74 0.31 -5.00 -16.07
CA ASN A 74 1.12 -6.21 -16.16
C ASN A 74 1.48 -6.76 -14.76
N GLN A 75 2.00 -7.98 -14.68
CA GLN A 75 2.35 -8.64 -13.41
C GLN A 75 3.39 -7.86 -12.59
N SER A 76 4.43 -7.32 -13.23
CA SER A 76 5.48 -6.56 -12.54
C SER A 76 4.92 -5.26 -11.94
N ASP A 77 4.06 -4.58 -12.68
CA ASP A 77 3.36 -3.38 -12.21
C ASP A 77 2.43 -3.68 -11.03
N TYR A 78 1.69 -4.79 -11.10
CA TYR A 78 0.87 -5.27 -9.99
C TYR A 78 1.71 -5.52 -8.72
N LEU A 79 2.82 -6.27 -8.82
CA LEU A 79 3.69 -6.57 -7.68
C LEU A 79 4.38 -5.33 -7.11
N ARG A 80 4.84 -4.41 -7.98
CA ARG A 80 5.42 -3.13 -7.55
C ARG A 80 4.40 -2.27 -6.81
N LYS A 81 3.18 -2.13 -7.34
CA LYS A 81 2.11 -1.34 -6.71
C LYS A 81 1.70 -1.94 -5.36
N ILE A 82 1.58 -3.26 -5.25
CA ILE A 82 1.34 -3.95 -3.97
C ILE A 82 2.45 -3.62 -2.98
N SER A 83 3.72 -3.79 -3.36
CA SER A 83 4.86 -3.55 -2.48
C SER A 83 4.90 -2.12 -1.97
N LEU A 84 4.70 -1.14 -2.86
CA LEU A 84 4.69 0.29 -2.50
C LEU A 84 3.52 0.64 -1.57
N LYS A 85 2.33 0.09 -1.82
CA LYS A 85 1.14 0.34 -1.01
C LYS A 85 1.21 -0.37 0.35
N MET A 86 1.84 -1.54 0.40
CA MET A 86 2.12 -2.26 1.65
C MET A 86 3.12 -1.50 2.53
N LEU A 87 4.21 -0.99 1.96
CA LEU A 87 5.15 -0.13 2.68
C LEU A 87 4.43 1.09 3.27
N THR A 88 3.61 1.74 2.44
CA THR A 88 2.80 2.89 2.88
C THR A 88 1.84 2.52 4.02
N LEU A 89 1.21 1.34 3.97
CA LEU A 89 0.30 0.85 5.01
C LEU A 89 1.04 0.65 6.34
N GLU A 90 2.26 0.11 6.28
CA GLU A 90 3.13 -0.15 7.44
C GLU A 90 3.68 1.14 8.07
N THR A 91 4.02 2.16 7.27
CA THR A 91 4.51 3.46 7.79
C THR A 91 3.41 4.29 8.43
N LYS A 92 2.19 4.27 7.88
CA LYS A 92 1.06 5.05 8.41
C LYS A 92 0.70 4.70 9.85
N SER A 93 0.78 3.42 10.17
CA SER A 93 0.50 2.89 11.50
C SER A 93 1.62 3.18 12.51
N GLN A 94 2.81 3.58 12.07
CA GLN A 94 3.86 4.12 12.95
C GLN A 94 3.72 5.62 13.21
N ASN A 95 2.87 6.34 12.46
CA ASN A 95 2.69 7.79 12.64
C ASN A 95 1.67 8.16 13.72
N THR A 96 1.19 7.20 14.52
CA THR A 96 0.69 7.51 15.87
C THR A 96 1.88 7.63 16.80
N ILE A 97 2.67 8.70 16.64
CA ILE A 97 3.54 9.18 17.70
C ILE A 97 2.62 10.02 18.59
N PRO A 98 2.21 9.57 19.79
CA PRO A 98 1.73 10.52 20.77
C PRO A 98 2.98 11.24 21.30
N THR A 99 3.41 12.30 20.64
CA THR A 99 4.29 13.27 21.30
C THR A 99 3.43 14.11 22.24
N ALA A 100 2.83 13.45 23.23
CA ALA A 100 2.22 14.11 24.38
C ALA A 100 3.35 14.51 25.33
N ASN A 101 3.88 15.70 25.04
CA ASN A 101 4.41 16.67 25.99
C ASN A 101 3.90 16.55 27.45
N VAL A 102 4.65 15.88 28.32
CA VAL A 102 4.68 16.19 29.77
C VAL A 102 6.11 15.76 30.20
N ASN A 103 6.98 16.52 30.86
CA ASN A 103 6.86 17.64 31.79
C ASN A 103 8.28 18.22 32.02
N LYS A 104 8.41 19.54 32.05
CA LYS A 104 9.48 20.29 32.74
C LYS A 104 8.78 21.39 33.54
N PRO A 105 9.27 21.87 34.71
CA PRO A 105 10.31 21.39 35.61
C PRO A 105 9.75 21.02 37.01
N LEU A 106 10.41 20.13 37.75
CA LEU A 106 10.22 20.07 39.20
C LEU A 106 11.29 20.96 39.83
N ASP A 107 10.87 22.16 40.22
CA ASP A 107 11.54 22.92 41.27
C ASP A 107 11.14 22.35 42.63
N PRO A 108 12.09 22.00 43.51
CA PRO A 108 11.83 21.91 44.92
C PRO A 108 12.58 23.02 45.63
N GLY A 109 11.92 24.15 45.83
CA GLY A 109 12.23 25.04 46.94
C GLY A 109 12.15 24.30 48.27
N GLY A 110 13.15 24.49 49.13
CA GLY A 110 13.06 24.16 50.55
C GLY A 110 14.39 23.81 51.23
N ASN A 111 15.07 24.86 51.75
CA ASN A 111 15.76 24.99 53.05
C ASN A 111 16.79 23.89 53.46
N ASN A 112 17.95 24.15 54.08
CA ASN A 112 18.21 24.89 55.32
C ASN A 112 19.74 25.04 55.55
N ALA A 113 20.09 25.94 56.48
CA ALA A 113 21.20 25.86 57.45
C ALA A 113 22.56 26.51 57.13
N ALA A 114 22.71 27.72 57.69
CA ALA A 114 23.84 28.23 58.48
C ALA A 114 25.13 27.39 58.55
N LYS A 115 26.28 28.06 58.40
CA LYS A 115 27.32 28.22 59.44
C LYS A 115 28.56 28.96 58.91
N HIS A 116 28.96 29.98 59.69
CA HIS A 116 30.26 30.66 59.81
C HIS A 116 30.76 31.54 58.67
#